data_AF-A0A8C5WLM6-F1
#
_entry.id   AF-A0A8C5WLM6-F1
#
_cell.length_a   1.000
_cell.length_b   1.000
_cell.length_c   1.000
_cell.angle_alpha   90.00
_cell.angle_beta   90.00
_cell.angle_gamma   90.00
#
_symmetry.space_group_name_H-M   'P 1'
#
loop_
_entity.id
_entity.type
_entity.pdbx_description
1 polymer ?
#
loop_
_entity_poly.entity_id
_entity_poly.type
_entity_poly.pdbx_seq_one_letter_code
_entity_poly.pdbx_strand_id
1 'polypeptide(L)'
;MHFFFTSSVRMCLAQLHRVITAPHVKCQGIHIYMRQTHRWLLFHLSKRKYVTQCQNLHQKTKPKQEPLEPAGHEECTPQEVKSVTAMHTVPPPEPSECQDTTGQPHASTISTPSPASTEERGWKEMKLDVSNLPGVLARLSKIRLSALVVITASAGYAMAPVPFDLTCFLLASVGTGLASCAANSINQFFEVPFDSNMNRTKSRPLVRGQISPLLAVSFAAACAIPGISLLTVAVNPLTGALGAFNIFLYTCCYTPMKRMSIANTWVGAVVGAIPPIMGWTAATGSLDVGALLLGAILYSWQFPHFNALSWNLREDYSRGGYRMMSVINPQMCRRVALRHCLALIGLSTLAPVLDVTTWTFPVISLPINLYISYLGYRFYRDADRSSSRKLFFCSLWHLPMLLLLMFTCKKSYPKISKDDSGTGLSPEALKLV
;
A
#
# COMPACT_ATOMS: atom_id res chain seq x y z
N MET A 1 14.90 -5.60 -19.00
CA MET A 1 13.85 -4.76 -18.35
C MET A 1 12.79 -4.24 -19.33
N HIS A 2 13.13 -3.95 -20.60
CA HIS A 2 12.18 -3.42 -21.60
C HIS A 2 10.98 -4.33 -21.91
N PHE A 3 11.14 -5.66 -21.84
CA PHE A 3 10.09 -6.63 -22.22
C PHE A 3 8.98 -6.83 -21.15
N PHE A 4 9.30 -6.60 -19.87
CA PHE A 4 8.33 -6.73 -18.77
C PHE A 4 7.49 -5.45 -18.55
N PHE A 5 8.08 -4.29 -18.85
CA PHE A 5 7.41 -3.00 -18.74
C PHE A 5 6.35 -2.83 -19.84
N THR A 6 6.67 -3.23 -21.08
CA THR A 6 5.72 -3.18 -22.20
C THR A 6 4.56 -4.15 -22.04
N SER A 7 4.78 -5.37 -21.52
CA SER A 7 3.69 -6.33 -21.30
C SER A 7 2.73 -5.90 -20.19
N SER A 8 3.24 -5.29 -19.11
CA SER A 8 2.40 -4.85 -17.98
C SER A 8 1.60 -3.59 -18.32
N VAL A 9 2.21 -2.65 -19.06
CA VAL A 9 1.54 -1.45 -19.57
C VAL A 9 0.52 -1.80 -20.67
N ARG A 10 0.84 -2.73 -21.59
CA ARG A 10 -0.13 -3.21 -22.59
C ARG A 10 -1.31 -3.94 -21.97
N MET A 11 -1.10 -4.75 -20.93
CA MET A 11 -2.20 -5.43 -20.23
C MET A 11 -3.09 -4.43 -19.48
N CYS A 12 -2.51 -3.36 -18.93
CA CYS A 12 -3.23 -2.26 -18.29
C CYS A 12 -4.01 -1.41 -19.30
N LEU A 13 -3.40 -1.05 -20.44
CA LEU A 13 -4.09 -0.36 -21.54
C LEU A 13 -5.16 -1.23 -22.19
N ALA A 14 -4.97 -2.55 -22.28
CA ALA A 14 -5.99 -3.48 -22.78
C ALA A 14 -7.18 -3.62 -21.81
N GLN A 15 -6.95 -3.53 -20.50
CA GLN A 15 -8.06 -3.46 -19.53
C GLN A 15 -8.77 -2.10 -19.56
N LEU A 16 -8.03 -1.00 -19.72
CA LEU A 16 -8.61 0.34 -19.88
C LEU A 16 -9.42 0.43 -21.19
N HIS A 17 -8.91 -0.10 -22.29
CA HIS A 17 -9.59 -0.19 -23.57
C HIS A 17 -10.82 -1.10 -23.49
N ARG A 18 -10.76 -2.27 -22.81
CA ARG A 18 -11.94 -3.12 -22.58
C ARG A 18 -13.03 -2.46 -21.74
N VAL A 19 -12.65 -1.55 -20.83
CA VAL A 19 -13.60 -0.75 -20.05
C VAL A 19 -14.19 0.40 -20.89
N ILE A 20 -13.44 0.93 -21.86
CA ILE A 20 -13.86 2.05 -22.73
C ILE A 20 -14.64 1.57 -23.97
N THR A 21 -14.33 0.39 -24.53
CA THR A 21 -14.89 -0.10 -25.81
C THR A 21 -15.89 -1.26 -25.65
N ALA A 22 -16.44 -1.48 -24.46
CA ALA A 22 -17.55 -2.43 -24.32
C ALA A 22 -18.76 -1.91 -25.13
N PRO A 23 -19.30 -2.67 -26.10
CA PRO A 23 -20.38 -2.19 -26.95
C PRO A 23 -21.64 -1.95 -26.13
N HIS A 24 -22.32 -0.84 -26.45
CA HIS A 24 -23.60 -0.39 -25.91
C HIS A 24 -24.59 -1.55 -25.67
N VAL A 25 -24.67 -2.03 -24.42
CA VAL A 25 -25.90 -2.62 -23.91
C VAL A 25 -26.84 -1.43 -23.67
N LYS A 26 -27.87 -1.32 -24.51
CA LYS A 26 -28.97 -0.37 -24.36
C LYS A 26 -29.58 -0.54 -22.95
N CYS A 27 -29.20 0.32 -22.01
CA CYS A 27 -30.05 0.66 -20.89
C CYS A 27 -30.86 1.90 -21.28
N GLN A 28 -31.98 1.67 -21.95
CA GLN A 28 -33.11 2.58 -21.87
C GLN A 28 -33.48 2.76 -20.39
N GLY A 29 -33.73 4.01 -19.97
CA GLY A 29 -34.30 4.28 -18.65
C GLY A 29 -33.73 5.48 -17.90
N ILE A 30 -33.45 6.60 -18.58
CA ILE A 30 -33.49 7.90 -17.91
C ILE A 30 -34.98 8.27 -17.81
N HIS A 31 -35.65 7.85 -16.74
CA HIS A 31 -36.93 8.45 -16.37
C HIS A 31 -36.65 9.67 -15.50
N ILE A 32 -36.62 10.84 -16.13
CA ILE A 32 -36.71 12.12 -15.42
C ILE A 32 -38.19 12.31 -15.11
N TYR A 33 -38.58 12.04 -13.87
CA TYR A 33 -39.87 12.50 -13.36
C TYR A 33 -39.68 13.95 -12.88
N MET A 34 -39.96 14.91 -13.77
CA MET A 34 -40.07 16.32 -13.42
C MET A 34 -41.39 16.54 -12.68
N ARG A 35 -41.39 16.42 -11.36
CA ARG A 35 -42.38 17.08 -10.51
C ARG A 35 -41.68 17.60 -9.25
N GLN A 36 -41.55 18.91 -9.22
CA GLN A 36 -41.08 19.83 -8.16
C GLN A 36 -40.30 19.24 -6.96
N THR A 37 -39.05 19.72 -6.89
CA THR A 37 -38.15 19.83 -5.72
C THR A 37 -37.75 18.54 -5.01
N HIS A 38 -36.56 18.03 -5.36
CA HIS A 38 -35.47 17.53 -4.49
C HIS A 38 -34.56 16.59 -5.33
N ARG A 39 -33.32 17.02 -5.61
CA ARG A 39 -32.34 16.32 -6.44
C ARG A 39 -31.69 15.16 -5.68
N TRP A 40 -31.85 13.93 -6.17
CA TRP A 40 -31.14 12.74 -5.67
C TRP A 40 -30.04 12.34 -6.66
N LEU A 41 -28.82 12.11 -6.19
CA LEU A 41 -27.71 11.58 -6.99
C LEU A 41 -27.38 10.16 -6.52
N LEU A 42 -27.65 9.16 -7.36
CA LEU A 42 -27.29 7.76 -7.13
C LEU A 42 -25.95 7.47 -7.79
N PHE A 43 -24.96 7.00 -7.02
CA PHE A 43 -23.70 6.48 -7.56
C PHE A 43 -23.66 4.95 -7.47
N HIS A 44 -23.39 4.31 -8.60
CA HIS A 44 -23.19 2.86 -8.69
C HIS A 44 -21.71 2.59 -8.97
N LEU A 45 -20.93 2.26 -7.94
CA LEU A 45 -19.56 1.74 -8.11
C LEU A 45 -19.38 0.51 -7.23
N SER A 46 -19.17 -0.64 -7.89
CA SER A 46 -18.81 -1.96 -7.33
C SER A 46 -19.53 -2.40 -6.05
N LYS A 47 -20.58 -3.22 -6.23
CA LYS A 47 -21.24 -4.07 -5.22
C LYS A 47 -21.74 -3.41 -3.92
N ARG A 48 -21.78 -2.09 -3.81
CA ARG A 48 -22.59 -1.39 -2.79
C ARG A 48 -23.19 -0.11 -3.38
N LYS A 49 -24.51 0.03 -3.25
CA LYS A 49 -25.22 1.29 -3.54
C LYS A 49 -25.03 2.21 -2.34
N TYR A 50 -24.56 3.44 -2.59
CA TYR A 50 -24.52 4.49 -1.57
C TYR A 50 -25.42 5.63 -2.03
N VAL A 51 -26.39 5.98 -1.20
CA VAL A 51 -27.23 7.18 -1.37
C VAL A 51 -26.85 8.13 -0.25
N THR A 52 -26.57 9.38 -0.61
CA THR A 52 -26.32 10.45 0.37
C THR A 52 -27.49 11.41 0.27
N GLN A 53 -28.19 11.67 1.38
CA GLN A 53 -29.18 12.73 1.45
C GLN A 53 -28.75 13.76 2.49
N CYS A 54 -28.76 15.03 2.10
CA CYS A 54 -28.58 16.14 3.02
C CYS A 54 -29.89 16.44 3.76
N GLN A 55 -29.77 16.43 5.09
CA GLN A 55 -30.60 17.00 6.15
C GLN A 55 -31.98 16.39 6.47
N ASN A 56 -32.00 15.86 7.70
CA ASN A 56 -33.05 15.66 8.71
C ASN A 56 -34.25 14.70 8.47
N LEU A 57 -34.24 13.69 9.37
CA LEU A 57 -35.29 12.81 9.90
C LEU A 57 -35.96 11.74 9.00
N HIS A 58 -35.61 10.49 9.35
CA HIS A 58 -36.29 9.19 9.20
C HIS A 58 -36.56 8.67 7.79
N GLN A 59 -36.02 7.47 7.50
CA GLN A 59 -36.41 6.69 6.34
C GLN A 59 -36.61 5.20 6.70
N LYS A 60 -37.85 4.72 6.58
CA LYS A 60 -38.20 3.29 6.44
C LYS A 60 -38.41 3.00 4.96
N THR A 61 -37.97 1.85 4.46
CA THR A 61 -38.34 1.35 3.12
C THR A 61 -38.61 -0.16 3.14
N LYS A 62 -39.58 -0.57 2.32
CA LYS A 62 -40.19 -1.91 2.24
C LYS A 62 -39.36 -2.85 1.33
N PRO A 63 -39.12 -4.13 1.68
CA PRO A 63 -38.43 -5.06 0.77
C PRO A 63 -39.34 -5.52 -0.37
N LYS A 64 -38.76 -5.67 -1.57
CA LYS A 64 -39.35 -6.36 -2.72
C LYS A 64 -39.09 -7.87 -2.57
N GLN A 65 -40.15 -8.68 -2.64
CA GLN A 65 -40.09 -10.15 -2.61
C GLN A 65 -39.50 -10.72 -3.90
N GLU A 66 -38.71 -11.79 -3.77
CA GLU A 66 -38.40 -12.73 -4.86
C GLU A 66 -39.20 -14.05 -4.67
N PRO A 67 -39.43 -14.82 -5.74
CA PRO A 67 -40.60 -15.68 -5.91
C PRO A 67 -40.53 -17.05 -5.23
N LEU A 68 -41.72 -17.57 -4.87
CA LEU A 68 -41.96 -18.92 -4.35
C LEU A 68 -41.70 -20.01 -5.40
N GLU A 69 -41.02 -21.09 -5.01
CA GLU A 69 -41.19 -22.40 -5.64
C GLU A 69 -42.52 -23.05 -5.16
N PRO A 70 -43.26 -23.77 -6.03
CA PRO A 70 -44.42 -24.54 -5.60
C PRO A 70 -44.08 -25.99 -5.22
N ALA A 71 -44.85 -26.51 -4.26
CA ALA A 71 -44.81 -27.86 -3.72
C ALA A 71 -45.67 -28.87 -4.51
N GLY A 72 -45.38 -30.17 -4.34
CA GLY A 72 -46.43 -31.23 -4.34
C GLY A 72 -46.15 -32.54 -5.11
N HIS A 73 -45.94 -33.62 -4.33
CA HIS A 73 -46.37 -35.04 -4.46
C HIS A 73 -46.28 -35.86 -5.77
N GLU A 74 -45.72 -37.08 -5.68
CA GLU A 74 -46.41 -38.38 -5.96
C GLU A 74 -45.53 -39.61 -5.58
N GLU A 75 -46.18 -40.71 -5.19
CA GLU A 75 -45.64 -42.01 -4.73
C GLU A 75 -45.11 -42.93 -5.84
N CYS A 76 -44.08 -43.75 -5.55
CA CYS A 76 -44.03 -45.21 -5.83
C CYS A 76 -42.74 -45.88 -5.28
N THR A 77 -42.89 -47.10 -4.75
CA THR A 77 -41.85 -48.04 -4.25
C THR A 77 -41.39 -49.02 -5.36
N PRO A 78 -40.58 -50.08 -5.11
CA PRO A 78 -39.24 -50.21 -4.48
C PRO A 78 -38.25 -51.08 -5.31
N GLN A 79 -36.93 -50.98 -5.09
CA GLN A 79 -35.82 -51.96 -5.40
C GLN A 79 -34.47 -51.19 -5.28
N GLU A 80 -33.30 -51.67 -4.84
CA GLU A 80 -32.71 -52.99 -4.64
C GLU A 80 -31.44 -52.88 -3.74
N VAL A 81 -31.17 -53.97 -3.03
CA VAL A 81 -30.06 -54.47 -2.19
C VAL A 81 -28.60 -54.01 -2.46
N LYS A 82 -27.82 -53.79 -1.37
CA LYS A 82 -26.47 -54.36 -1.03
C LYS A 82 -25.88 -53.64 0.20
N SER A 83 -25.98 -54.17 1.42
CA SER A 83 -25.12 -55.14 2.13
C SER A 83 -23.68 -54.69 2.46
N VAL A 84 -23.32 -54.84 3.74
CA VAL A 84 -22.04 -55.22 4.41
C VAL A 84 -22.00 -54.53 5.79
N THR A 85 -22.45 -55.15 6.88
CA THR A 85 -21.82 -56.15 7.79
C THR A 85 -21.48 -55.50 9.15
N ALA A 86 -22.14 -56.00 10.19
CA ALA A 86 -21.88 -55.72 11.60
C ALA A 86 -20.87 -56.70 12.19
N MET A 87 -20.20 -56.34 13.30
CA MET A 87 -20.25 -57.05 14.60
C MET A 87 -19.09 -56.63 15.53
N HIS A 88 -19.42 -56.29 16.78
CA HIS A 88 -18.91 -57.02 17.94
C HIS A 88 -19.76 -56.71 19.20
N THR A 89 -20.27 -57.78 19.80
CA THR A 89 -21.04 -57.86 21.05
C THR A 89 -20.13 -58.23 22.23
N VAL A 90 -20.47 -57.76 23.43
CA VAL A 90 -20.00 -58.26 24.74
C VAL A 90 -21.22 -58.32 25.70
N PRO A 91 -21.37 -59.34 26.57
CA PRO A 91 -22.65 -59.73 27.20
C PRO A 91 -22.92 -59.10 28.58
N PRO A 92 -24.14 -59.26 29.16
CA PRO A 92 -24.57 -58.57 30.39
C PRO A 92 -24.37 -59.42 31.66
N PRO A 93 -24.39 -58.81 32.87
CA PRO A 93 -24.76 -59.50 34.09
C PRO A 93 -26.13 -59.06 34.64
N GLU A 94 -26.75 -60.03 35.32
CA GLU A 94 -28.10 -60.11 35.91
C GLU A 94 -28.27 -59.32 37.25
N PRO A 95 -29.50 -59.26 37.83
CA PRO A 95 -30.00 -58.13 38.61
C PRO A 95 -29.73 -58.26 40.12
N SER A 96 -29.72 -57.12 40.82
CA SER A 96 -29.80 -57.08 42.28
C SER A 96 -30.72 -55.96 42.76
N GLU A 97 -31.78 -56.43 43.40
CA GLU A 97 -32.76 -55.87 44.33
C GLU A 97 -32.76 -54.37 44.69
N CYS A 98 -33.99 -53.86 44.70
CA CYS A 98 -34.48 -52.59 45.20
C CYS A 98 -34.14 -52.33 46.68
N GLN A 99 -33.79 -51.08 47.01
CA GLN A 99 -34.30 -50.43 48.21
C GLN A 99 -34.67 -48.97 47.91
N ASP A 100 -35.90 -48.64 48.31
CA ASP A 100 -36.56 -47.35 48.24
C ASP A 100 -35.82 -46.24 48.98
N THR A 101 -35.85 -45.03 48.43
CA THR A 101 -36.18 -43.82 49.19
C THR A 101 -36.61 -42.69 48.25
N THR A 102 -37.94 -42.49 48.18
CA THR A 102 -38.67 -41.22 48.08
C THR A 102 -37.93 -39.97 47.56
N GLY A 103 -38.29 -39.49 46.36
CA GLY A 103 -38.00 -38.15 45.86
C GLY A 103 -38.75 -37.84 44.56
N GLN A 104 -39.42 -36.69 44.51
CA GLN A 104 -40.37 -36.22 43.49
C GLN A 104 -39.87 -36.19 42.02
N PRO A 105 -40.78 -36.20 41.02
CA PRO A 105 -40.42 -36.23 39.60
C PRO A 105 -39.98 -34.85 39.10
N HIS A 106 -38.70 -34.69 38.77
CA HIS A 106 -38.25 -33.61 37.90
C HIS A 106 -38.22 -34.08 36.45
N ALA A 107 -39.25 -33.67 35.70
CA ALA A 107 -39.30 -33.74 34.25
C ALA A 107 -38.04 -33.09 33.66
N SER A 108 -37.19 -33.90 33.04
CA SER A 108 -36.04 -33.43 32.27
C SER A 108 -36.53 -33.09 30.87
N THR A 109 -36.90 -31.82 30.67
CA THR A 109 -37.22 -31.26 29.36
C THR A 109 -36.02 -31.38 28.44
N ILE A 110 -36.14 -32.22 27.41
CA ILE A 110 -35.22 -32.26 26.27
C ILE A 110 -35.28 -30.89 25.59
N SER A 111 -34.22 -30.10 25.74
CA SER A 111 -34.06 -28.83 25.05
C SER A 111 -33.70 -29.09 23.59
N THR A 112 -34.67 -28.88 22.71
CA THR A 112 -34.50 -28.76 21.27
C THR A 112 -33.40 -27.75 20.95
N PRO A 113 -32.45 -28.03 20.04
CA PRO A 113 -31.47 -27.03 19.63
C PRO A 113 -32.20 -25.90 18.89
N SER A 114 -32.16 -24.72 19.49
CA SER A 114 -32.68 -23.47 18.91
C SER A 114 -32.06 -23.25 17.52
N PRO A 115 -32.85 -22.94 16.48
CA PRO A 115 -32.28 -22.61 15.19
C PRO A 115 -31.39 -21.38 15.35
N ALA A 116 -30.11 -21.55 14.98
CA ALA A 116 -29.11 -20.49 15.00
C ALA A 116 -29.71 -19.22 14.42
N SER A 117 -29.82 -18.19 15.26
CA SER A 117 -30.25 -16.86 14.85
C SER A 117 -29.37 -16.44 13.67
N THR A 118 -29.96 -16.37 12.48
CA THR A 118 -29.44 -15.56 11.39
C THR A 118 -29.26 -14.17 11.97
N GLU A 119 -28.03 -13.80 12.35
CA GLU A 119 -27.73 -12.43 12.75
C GLU A 119 -28.08 -11.55 11.55
N GLU A 120 -29.25 -10.91 11.60
CA GLU A 120 -29.59 -9.83 10.69
C GLU A 120 -28.43 -8.84 10.76
N ARG A 121 -27.74 -8.62 9.62
CA ARG A 121 -26.70 -7.60 9.50
C ARG A 121 -27.34 -6.23 9.67
N GLY A 122 -27.56 -5.83 10.92
CA GLY A 122 -28.12 -4.55 11.31
C GLY A 122 -27.23 -3.41 10.81
N TRP A 123 -27.86 -2.38 10.26
CA TRP A 123 -27.20 -1.16 9.84
C TRP A 123 -26.62 -0.46 11.06
N LYS A 124 -25.29 -0.39 11.13
CA LYS A 124 -24.60 0.32 12.22
C LYS A 124 -24.49 1.79 11.85
N GLU A 125 -25.23 2.63 12.57
CA GLU A 125 -25.11 4.08 12.45
C GLU A 125 -23.67 4.51 12.78
N MET A 126 -23.05 5.27 11.88
CA MET A 126 -21.69 5.72 12.04
C MET A 126 -21.69 7.12 12.66
N LYS A 127 -21.58 7.19 13.98
CA LYS A 127 -21.44 8.45 14.71
C LYS A 127 -20.05 9.02 14.46
N LEU A 128 -19.97 10.10 13.68
CA LEU A 128 -18.72 10.79 13.40
C LEU A 128 -18.48 11.84 14.49
N ASP A 129 -17.55 11.55 15.39
CA ASP A 129 -17.13 12.51 16.41
C ASP A 129 -16.16 13.52 15.78
N VAL A 130 -16.64 14.75 15.58
CA VAL A 130 -15.92 15.84 14.91
C VAL A 130 -14.65 16.23 15.68
N SER A 131 -14.66 16.12 17.02
CA SER A 131 -13.51 16.44 17.85
C SER A 131 -12.31 15.52 17.56
N ASN A 132 -12.60 14.26 17.20
CA ASN A 132 -11.61 13.23 16.91
C ASN A 132 -11.21 13.17 15.42
N LEU A 133 -11.85 13.97 14.57
CA LEU A 133 -11.66 13.92 13.11
C LEU A 133 -10.21 14.16 12.66
N PRO A 134 -9.47 15.17 13.18
CA PRO A 134 -8.07 15.37 12.78
C PRO A 134 -7.18 14.15 13.07
N GLY A 135 -7.37 13.52 14.24
CA GLY A 135 -6.64 12.30 14.61
C GLY A 135 -7.04 11.08 13.76
N VAL A 136 -8.27 11.04 13.26
CA VAL A 136 -8.70 10.00 12.31
C VAL A 136 -8.09 10.24 10.92
N LEU A 137 -8.12 11.48 10.42
CA LEU A 137 -7.53 11.84 9.14
C LEU A 137 -6.01 11.65 9.13
N ALA A 138 -5.32 11.97 10.23
CA ALA A 138 -3.88 11.71 10.38
C ALA A 138 -3.55 10.20 10.32
N ARG A 139 -4.43 9.33 10.83
CA ARG A 139 -4.32 7.87 10.71
C ARG A 139 -4.68 7.37 9.31
N LEU A 140 -5.64 8.00 8.64
CA LEU A 140 -5.99 7.70 7.25
C LEU A 140 -4.82 8.03 6.30
N SER A 141 -4.24 9.22 6.45
CA SER A 141 -3.12 9.69 5.63
C SER A 141 -1.77 9.04 5.98
N LYS A 142 -1.73 8.26 7.07
CA LYS A 142 -0.51 7.71 7.67
C LYS A 142 0.57 8.79 7.84
N ILE A 143 0.24 9.87 8.56
CA ILE A 143 1.06 11.09 8.63
C ILE A 143 2.54 10.83 8.97
N ARG A 144 2.83 9.88 9.87
CA ARG A 144 4.21 9.51 10.23
C ARG A 144 4.97 8.89 9.04
N LEU A 145 4.31 8.05 8.26
CA LEU A 145 4.89 7.48 7.05
C LEU A 145 5.07 8.56 5.98
N SER A 146 4.09 9.45 5.81
CA SER A 146 4.19 10.58 4.88
C SER A 146 5.32 11.53 5.26
N ALA A 147 5.57 11.76 6.55
CA ALA A 147 6.73 12.55 7.00
C ALA A 147 8.06 11.90 6.59
N LEU A 148 8.19 10.57 6.68
CA LEU A 148 9.38 9.86 6.19
C LEU A 148 9.56 10.02 4.67
N VAL A 149 8.47 9.98 3.91
CA VAL A 149 8.50 10.24 2.46
C VAL A 149 9.01 11.66 2.17
N VAL A 150 8.50 12.65 2.89
CA VAL A 150 8.97 14.04 2.77
C VAL A 150 10.45 14.13 3.12
N ILE A 151 10.92 13.51 4.21
CA ILE A 151 12.34 13.51 4.58
C ILE A 151 13.21 12.93 3.47
N THR A 152 12.80 11.82 2.84
CA THR A 152 13.57 11.24 1.73
C THR A 152 13.57 12.13 0.48
N ALA A 153 12.48 12.86 0.21
CA ALA A 153 12.45 13.86 -0.84
C ALA A 153 13.33 15.07 -0.49
N SER A 154 13.27 15.56 0.74
CA SER A 154 14.13 16.63 1.25
C SER A 154 15.61 16.29 1.14
N ALA A 155 16.00 15.03 1.40
CA ALA A 155 17.36 14.56 1.18
C ALA A 155 17.76 14.66 -0.31
N GLY A 156 16.87 14.30 -1.23
CA GLY A 156 17.10 14.47 -2.67
C GLY A 156 17.26 15.93 -3.08
N TYR A 157 16.44 16.83 -2.53
CA TYR A 157 16.54 18.27 -2.75
C TYR A 157 17.89 18.82 -2.24
N ALA A 158 18.29 18.44 -1.02
CA ALA A 158 19.52 18.89 -0.40
C ALA A 158 20.78 18.41 -1.14
N MET A 159 20.69 17.27 -1.84
CA MET A 159 21.80 16.70 -2.61
C MET A 159 21.96 17.32 -4.00
N ALA A 160 20.97 18.04 -4.52
CA ALA A 160 21.03 18.65 -5.83
C ALA A 160 22.19 19.67 -5.94
N PRO A 161 22.90 19.76 -7.09
CA PRO A 161 24.08 20.60 -7.27
C PRO A 161 23.70 22.06 -7.59
N VAL A 162 22.71 22.60 -6.91
CA VAL A 162 22.21 23.97 -7.08
C VAL A 162 22.14 24.70 -5.74
N PRO A 163 22.14 26.05 -5.73
CA PRO A 163 21.92 26.81 -4.50
C PRO A 163 20.61 26.41 -3.82
N PHE A 164 20.64 26.31 -2.50
CA PHE A 164 19.45 25.93 -1.74
C PHE A 164 18.45 27.08 -1.70
N ASP A 165 17.28 26.90 -2.32
CA ASP A 165 16.15 27.81 -2.21
C ASP A 165 15.15 27.29 -1.16
N LEU A 166 15.06 28.01 -0.04
CA LEU A 166 14.17 27.66 1.06
C LEU A 166 12.69 27.67 0.66
N THR A 167 12.28 28.57 -0.22
CA THR A 167 10.88 28.69 -0.64
C THR A 167 10.49 27.49 -1.47
N CYS A 168 11.27 27.18 -2.50
CA CYS A 168 11.08 26.00 -3.34
C CYS A 168 11.13 24.70 -2.50
N PHE A 169 12.07 24.59 -1.56
CA PHE A 169 12.16 23.46 -0.64
C PHE A 169 10.88 23.25 0.19
N LEU A 170 10.33 24.31 0.77
CA LEU A 170 9.11 24.24 1.58
C LEU A 170 7.89 23.86 0.73
N LEU A 171 7.76 24.47 -0.45
CA LEU A 171 6.67 24.16 -1.40
C LEU A 171 6.74 22.71 -1.89
N ALA A 172 7.93 22.23 -2.24
CA ALA A 172 8.16 20.85 -2.65
C ALA A 172 7.86 19.85 -1.52
N SER A 173 8.22 20.20 -0.28
CA SER A 173 7.96 19.37 0.91
C SER A 173 6.47 19.27 1.21
N VAL A 174 5.75 20.39 1.19
CA VAL A 174 4.28 20.42 1.39
C VAL A 174 3.56 19.67 0.27
N GLY A 175 3.92 19.93 -0.99
CA GLY A 175 3.33 19.27 -2.15
C GLY A 175 3.53 17.75 -2.13
N THR A 176 4.74 17.29 -1.81
CA THR A 176 5.08 15.88 -1.64
C THR A 176 4.31 15.24 -0.48
N GLY A 177 4.21 15.95 0.65
CA GLY A 177 3.44 15.51 1.81
C GLY A 177 1.97 15.31 1.50
N LEU A 178 1.34 16.27 0.80
CA LEU A 178 -0.04 16.18 0.34
C LEU A 178 -0.25 15.03 -0.65
N ALA A 179 0.64 14.85 -1.63
CA ALA A 179 0.60 13.72 -2.56
C ALA A 179 0.70 12.36 -1.84
N SER A 180 1.58 12.24 -0.84
CA SER A 180 1.70 11.05 0.01
C SER A 180 0.45 10.80 0.85
N CYS A 181 -0.15 11.84 1.43
CA CYS A 181 -1.40 11.76 2.18
C CYS A 181 -2.55 11.25 1.30
N ALA A 182 -2.65 11.75 0.07
CA ALA A 182 -3.64 11.29 -0.90
C ALA A 182 -3.45 9.81 -1.26
N ALA A 183 -2.23 9.43 -1.64
CA ALA A 183 -1.88 8.07 -2.04
C ALA A 183 -2.17 7.04 -0.92
N ASN A 184 -1.84 7.37 0.34
CA ASN A 184 -2.12 6.53 1.49
C ASN A 184 -3.62 6.40 1.80
N SER A 185 -4.38 7.48 1.64
CA SER A 185 -5.83 7.49 1.84
C SER A 185 -6.54 6.62 0.81
N ILE A 186 -6.16 6.72 -0.46
CA ILE A 186 -6.67 5.88 -1.56
C ILE A 186 -6.27 4.41 -1.34
N ASN A 187 -5.03 4.13 -0.94
CA ASN A 187 -4.61 2.77 -0.62
C ASN A 187 -5.46 2.16 0.51
N GLN A 188 -5.73 2.88 1.59
CA GLN A 188 -6.60 2.37 2.66
C GLN A 188 -8.04 2.13 2.18
N PHE A 189 -8.55 2.95 1.27
CA PHE A 189 -9.85 2.76 0.66
C PHE A 189 -9.92 1.46 -0.18
N PHE A 190 -8.91 1.16 -0.98
CA PHE A 190 -8.88 -0.09 -1.75
C PHE A 190 -8.62 -1.34 -0.91
N GLU A 191 -7.86 -1.21 0.19
CA GLU A 191 -7.45 -2.37 1.01
C GLU A 191 -8.45 -2.78 2.09
N VAL A 192 -9.57 -2.05 2.29
CA VAL A 192 -10.55 -2.31 3.36
C VAL A 192 -10.91 -3.79 3.57
N PRO A 193 -11.35 -4.56 2.54
CA PRO A 193 -11.78 -5.96 2.74
C PRO A 193 -10.63 -6.91 3.07
N PHE A 194 -9.39 -6.52 2.77
CA PHE A 194 -8.20 -7.34 3.04
C PHE A 194 -7.57 -6.97 4.38
N ASP A 195 -7.58 -5.69 4.70
CA ASP A 195 -7.06 -5.17 5.97
C ASP A 195 -7.87 -5.68 7.16
N SER A 196 -9.16 -6.00 7.00
CA SER A 196 -10.00 -6.62 8.04
C SER A 196 -9.53 -8.01 8.47
N ASN A 197 -8.82 -8.71 7.60
CA ASN A 197 -8.40 -10.11 7.82
C ASN A 197 -7.00 -10.22 8.47
N MET A 198 -6.36 -9.07 8.73
CA MET A 198 -4.99 -9.00 9.24
C MET A 198 -4.97 -8.32 10.62
N ASN A 199 -4.29 -8.93 11.58
CA ASN A 199 -4.23 -8.42 12.97
C ASN A 199 -3.61 -7.03 13.05
N ARG A 200 -2.60 -6.76 12.21
CA ARG A 200 -1.93 -5.47 12.13
C ARG A 200 -2.83 -4.32 11.62
N THR A 201 -3.83 -4.62 10.79
CA THR A 201 -4.56 -3.59 10.01
C THR A 201 -6.05 -3.55 10.26
N LYS A 202 -6.61 -4.53 10.98
CA LYS A 202 -8.02 -4.55 11.39
C LYS A 202 -8.45 -3.32 12.20
N SER A 203 -7.50 -2.61 12.80
CA SER A 203 -7.72 -1.38 13.57
C SER A 203 -7.72 -0.09 12.73
N ARG A 204 -7.51 -0.16 11.41
CA ARG A 204 -7.51 1.01 10.52
C ARG A 204 -8.87 1.74 10.52
N PRO A 205 -8.90 3.08 10.37
CA PRO A 205 -10.13 3.87 10.45
C PRO A 205 -11.27 3.39 9.55
N LEU A 206 -10.98 3.08 8.28
CA LEU A 206 -11.99 2.62 7.32
C LEU A 206 -12.50 1.21 7.61
N VAL A 207 -11.65 0.32 8.12
CA VAL A 207 -12.04 -1.04 8.50
C VAL A 207 -12.97 -1.03 9.70
N ARG A 208 -12.67 -0.18 10.68
CA ARG A 208 -13.50 -0.01 11.89
C ARG A 208 -14.80 0.77 11.65
N GLY A 209 -14.98 1.35 10.46
CA GLY A 209 -16.09 2.26 10.19
C GLY A 209 -16.03 3.52 11.04
N GLN A 210 -14.84 4.09 11.29
CA GLN A 210 -14.70 5.38 11.99
C GLN A 210 -15.00 6.57 11.08
N ILE A 211 -14.86 6.38 9.76
CA ILE A 211 -15.14 7.38 8.73
C ILE A 211 -15.80 6.73 7.52
N SER A 212 -16.56 7.52 6.76
CA SER A 212 -17.22 7.03 5.56
C SER A 212 -16.21 6.89 4.41
N PRO A 213 -16.43 5.94 3.49
CA PRO A 213 -15.60 5.82 2.30
C PRO A 213 -15.62 7.10 1.44
N LEU A 214 -16.77 7.78 1.38
CA LEU A 214 -16.90 9.07 0.69
C LEU A 214 -16.00 10.14 1.32
N LEU A 215 -15.99 10.28 2.64
CA LEU A 215 -15.12 11.25 3.32
C LEU A 215 -13.63 10.93 3.08
N ALA A 216 -13.26 9.66 3.07
CA ALA A 216 -11.87 9.27 2.79
C ALA A 216 -11.43 9.61 1.36
N VAL A 217 -12.30 9.38 0.37
CA VAL A 217 -12.02 9.75 -1.03
C VAL A 217 -12.01 11.26 -1.22
N SER A 218 -12.95 11.99 -0.60
CA SER A 218 -12.97 13.46 -0.64
C SER A 218 -11.72 14.06 0.01
N PHE A 219 -11.27 13.52 1.14
CA PHE A 219 -10.00 13.92 1.76
C PHE A 219 -8.81 13.63 0.85
N ALA A 220 -8.77 12.46 0.21
CA ALA A 220 -7.71 12.12 -0.73
C ALA A 220 -7.67 13.10 -1.93
N ALA A 221 -8.82 13.44 -2.50
CA ALA A 221 -8.92 14.44 -3.58
C ALA A 221 -8.49 15.84 -3.10
N ALA A 222 -8.92 16.23 -1.90
CA ALA A 222 -8.55 17.50 -1.26
C ALA A 222 -7.05 17.59 -0.93
N CYS A 223 -6.33 16.47 -0.80
CA CYS A 223 -4.87 16.48 -0.74
C CYS A 223 -4.22 16.42 -2.12
N ALA A 224 -4.73 15.57 -3.03
CA ALA A 224 -4.13 15.35 -4.34
C ALA A 224 -4.14 16.59 -5.22
N ILE A 225 -5.29 17.28 -5.33
CA ILE A 225 -5.45 18.45 -6.20
C ILE A 225 -4.48 19.57 -5.79
N PRO A 226 -4.51 20.10 -4.56
CA PRO A 226 -3.56 21.15 -4.18
C PRO A 226 -2.13 20.65 -4.14
N GLY A 227 -1.86 19.41 -3.71
CA GLY A 227 -0.51 18.86 -3.66
C GLY A 227 0.16 18.81 -5.04
N ILE A 228 -0.52 18.28 -6.05
CA ILE A 228 -0.01 18.21 -7.42
C ILE A 228 0.01 19.59 -8.08
N SER A 229 -0.98 20.45 -7.86
CA SER A 229 -0.97 21.82 -8.38
C SER A 229 0.20 22.62 -7.81
N LEU A 230 0.50 22.48 -6.51
CA LEU A 230 1.63 23.14 -5.87
C LEU A 230 2.96 22.67 -6.48
N LEU A 231 3.14 21.36 -6.66
CA LEU A 231 4.34 20.82 -7.30
C LEU A 231 4.46 21.27 -8.76
N THR A 232 3.37 21.32 -9.51
CA THR A 232 3.39 21.63 -10.95
C THR A 232 3.63 23.11 -11.22
N VAL A 233 2.89 23.98 -10.52
CA VAL A 233 2.87 25.43 -10.79
C VAL A 233 3.92 26.17 -9.98
N ALA A 234 4.10 25.83 -8.70
CA ALA A 234 4.97 26.58 -7.79
C ALA A 234 6.39 26.01 -7.69
N VAL A 235 6.61 24.75 -8.10
CA VAL A 235 7.94 24.12 -8.09
C VAL A 235 8.44 23.89 -9.51
N ASN A 236 7.90 22.91 -10.24
CA ASN A 236 8.05 22.76 -11.69
C ASN A 236 7.17 21.63 -12.25
N PRO A 237 6.84 21.67 -13.56
CA PRO A 237 5.99 20.65 -14.18
C PRO A 237 6.53 19.22 -14.10
N LEU A 238 7.86 19.03 -14.16
CA LEU A 238 8.48 17.71 -14.07
C LEU A 238 8.21 17.05 -12.72
N THR A 239 8.40 17.78 -11.64
CA THR A 239 8.16 17.30 -10.26
C THR A 239 6.66 17.04 -10.03
N GLY A 240 5.80 17.91 -10.56
CA GLY A 240 4.36 17.70 -10.56
C GLY A 240 3.94 16.41 -11.27
N ALA A 241 4.49 16.17 -12.46
CA ALA A 241 4.26 14.96 -13.24
C ALA A 241 4.75 13.70 -12.51
N LEU A 242 5.93 13.73 -11.90
CA LEU A 242 6.45 12.64 -11.07
C LEU A 242 5.56 12.37 -9.85
N GLY A 243 5.06 13.41 -9.18
CA GLY A 243 4.12 13.28 -8.07
C GLY A 243 2.80 12.62 -8.48
N ALA A 244 2.21 13.08 -9.58
CA ALA A 244 0.97 12.50 -10.12
C ALA A 244 1.17 11.05 -10.57
N PHE A 245 2.28 10.78 -11.27
CA PHE A 245 2.68 9.44 -11.66
C PHE A 245 2.87 8.53 -10.44
N ASN A 246 3.47 9.02 -9.35
CA ASN A 246 3.70 8.23 -8.15
C ASN A 246 2.37 7.87 -7.43
N ILE A 247 1.42 8.81 -7.37
CA ILE A 247 0.06 8.53 -6.85
C ILE A 247 -0.58 7.40 -7.68
N PHE A 248 -0.55 7.53 -9.01
CA PHE A 248 -1.09 6.52 -9.91
C PHE A 248 -0.38 5.16 -9.74
N LEU A 249 0.95 5.15 -9.75
CA LEU A 249 1.75 3.94 -9.63
C LEU A 249 1.49 3.22 -8.29
N TYR A 250 1.37 3.96 -7.19
CA TYR A 250 1.09 3.38 -5.88
C TYR A 250 -0.34 2.81 -5.80
N THR A 251 -1.32 3.58 -6.22
CA THR A 251 -2.74 3.26 -6.00
C THR A 251 -3.30 2.31 -7.06
N CYS A 252 -3.03 2.55 -8.34
CA CYS A 252 -3.59 1.80 -9.46
C CYS A 252 -2.74 0.60 -9.87
N CYS A 253 -1.41 0.64 -9.70
CA CYS A 253 -0.53 -0.45 -10.11
C CYS A 253 -0.09 -1.31 -8.92
N TYR A 254 0.63 -0.72 -7.97
CA TYR A 254 1.24 -1.45 -6.86
C TYR A 254 0.19 -2.08 -5.93
N THR A 255 -0.83 -1.32 -5.52
CA THR A 255 -1.83 -1.79 -4.55
C THR A 255 -2.56 -3.07 -5.00
N PRO A 256 -3.16 -3.15 -6.22
CA PRO A 256 -3.76 -4.40 -6.68
C PRO A 256 -2.71 -5.50 -6.93
N MET A 257 -1.50 -5.15 -7.37
CA MET A 257 -0.45 -6.13 -7.66
C MET A 257 -0.04 -6.95 -6.43
N LYS A 258 -0.15 -6.41 -5.21
CA LYS A 258 0.10 -7.14 -3.95
C LYS A 258 -0.69 -8.46 -3.85
N ARG A 259 -1.83 -8.56 -4.53
CA ARG A 259 -2.68 -9.76 -4.59
C ARG A 259 -2.47 -10.62 -5.85
N MET A 260 -1.88 -10.05 -6.90
CA MET A 260 -1.78 -10.70 -8.21
C MET A 260 -0.43 -11.41 -8.41
N SER A 261 0.68 -10.77 -8.04
CA SER A 261 2.02 -11.25 -8.37
C SER A 261 3.06 -10.84 -7.34
N ILE A 262 4.12 -11.64 -7.21
CA ILE A 262 5.33 -11.31 -6.44
C ILE A 262 6.00 -10.03 -6.96
N ALA A 263 5.75 -9.68 -8.23
CA ALA A 263 6.21 -8.44 -8.88
C ALA A 263 5.89 -7.17 -8.06
N ASN A 264 4.90 -7.22 -7.17
CA ASN A 264 4.53 -6.11 -6.29
C ASN A 264 5.72 -5.52 -5.53
N THR A 265 6.68 -6.35 -5.09
CA THR A 265 7.81 -5.86 -4.28
C THR A 265 8.72 -4.94 -5.09
N TRP A 266 8.98 -5.26 -6.36
CA TRP A 266 9.78 -4.41 -7.24
C TRP A 266 9.04 -3.13 -7.64
N VAL A 267 7.75 -3.22 -7.95
CA VAL A 267 6.94 -2.03 -8.27
C VAL A 267 6.80 -1.12 -7.06
N GLY A 268 6.59 -1.69 -5.86
CA GLY A 268 6.59 -0.95 -4.61
C GLY A 268 7.93 -0.26 -4.35
N ALA A 269 9.04 -0.92 -4.66
CA ALA A 269 10.36 -0.30 -4.55
C ALA A 269 10.54 0.89 -5.51
N VAL A 270 9.96 0.85 -6.72
CA VAL A 270 9.94 2.00 -7.64
C VAL A 270 9.14 3.17 -7.04
N VAL A 271 7.96 2.91 -6.48
CA VAL A 271 7.17 3.95 -5.79
C VAL A 271 7.99 4.63 -4.69
N GLY A 272 8.69 3.83 -3.88
CA GLY A 272 9.53 4.35 -2.81
C GLY A 272 10.78 5.08 -3.30
N ALA A 273 11.24 4.85 -4.53
CA ALA A 273 12.42 5.48 -5.11
C ALA A 273 12.14 6.85 -5.74
N ILE A 274 10.87 7.14 -6.08
CA ILE A 274 10.47 8.40 -6.73
C ILE A 274 10.62 9.63 -5.82
N PRO A 275 10.33 9.61 -4.50
CA PRO A 275 10.41 10.81 -3.67
C PRO A 275 11.79 11.49 -3.64
N PRO A 276 12.94 10.81 -3.48
CA PRO A 276 14.25 11.46 -3.64
C PRO A 276 14.47 12.06 -5.03
N ILE A 277 13.98 11.39 -6.08
CA ILE A 277 14.04 11.91 -7.45
C ILE A 277 13.22 13.21 -7.54
N MET A 278 12.00 13.22 -7.00
CA MET A 278 11.16 14.41 -6.93
C MET A 278 11.83 15.56 -6.18
N GLY A 279 12.55 15.25 -5.10
CA GLY A 279 13.34 16.24 -4.36
C GLY A 279 14.43 16.87 -5.22
N TRP A 280 15.19 16.05 -5.94
CA TRP A 280 16.24 16.53 -6.83
C TRP A 280 15.67 17.35 -7.98
N THR A 281 14.62 16.86 -8.64
CA THR A 281 13.95 17.57 -9.76
C THR A 281 13.27 18.85 -9.28
N ALA A 282 12.84 18.92 -8.02
CA ALA A 282 12.29 20.14 -7.45
C ALA A 282 13.34 21.26 -7.39
N ALA A 283 14.59 20.91 -7.05
CA ALA A 283 15.69 21.87 -6.99
C ALA A 283 16.26 22.23 -8.38
N THR A 284 16.39 21.25 -9.27
CA THR A 284 17.11 21.40 -10.56
C THR A 284 16.20 21.66 -11.76
N GLY A 285 14.95 21.20 -11.71
CA GLY A 285 14.07 21.15 -12.87
C GLY A 285 14.39 20.05 -13.89
N SER A 286 15.41 19.21 -13.65
CA SER A 286 15.88 18.18 -14.59
C SER A 286 16.03 16.80 -13.94
N LEU A 287 15.96 15.75 -14.77
CA LEU A 287 16.16 14.37 -14.34
C LEU A 287 17.62 13.95 -14.55
N ASP A 288 18.49 14.35 -13.62
CA ASP A 288 19.92 14.09 -13.72
C ASP A 288 20.30 12.69 -13.21
N VAL A 289 21.51 12.26 -13.55
CA VAL A 289 22.05 10.96 -13.11
C VAL A 289 22.13 10.88 -11.58
N GLY A 290 22.40 12.00 -10.90
CA GLY A 290 22.40 12.07 -9.44
C GLY A 290 21.02 11.81 -8.82
N ALA A 291 19.95 12.28 -9.45
CA ALA A 291 18.58 11.98 -9.04
C ALA A 291 18.31 10.47 -9.14
N LEU A 292 18.68 9.85 -10.26
CA LEU A 292 18.51 8.42 -10.50
C LEU A 292 19.33 7.58 -9.52
N LEU A 293 20.54 8.02 -9.16
CA LEU A 293 21.38 7.35 -8.16
C LEU A 293 20.71 7.36 -6.77
N LEU A 294 20.20 8.50 -6.32
CA LEU A 294 19.44 8.63 -5.08
C LEU A 294 18.22 7.71 -5.07
N GLY A 295 17.47 7.71 -6.18
CA GLY A 295 16.38 6.77 -6.41
C GLY A 295 16.85 5.33 -6.32
N ALA A 296 17.98 4.96 -6.92
CA ALA A 296 18.55 3.61 -6.92
C ALA A 296 19.02 3.16 -5.53
N ILE A 297 19.59 4.06 -4.72
CA ILE A 297 19.95 3.80 -3.33
C ILE A 297 18.69 3.48 -2.52
N LEU A 298 17.65 4.33 -2.61
CA LEU A 298 16.41 4.10 -1.88
C LEU A 298 15.63 2.88 -2.40
N TYR A 299 15.68 2.63 -3.71
CA TYR A 299 15.17 1.41 -4.34
C TYR A 299 15.82 0.16 -3.74
N SER A 300 17.17 0.14 -3.68
CA SER A 300 17.91 -1.01 -3.17
C SER A 300 17.72 -1.20 -1.67
N TRP A 301 17.76 -0.12 -0.89
CA TRP A 301 17.57 -0.17 0.56
C TRP A 301 16.22 -0.78 0.97
N GLN A 302 15.17 -0.56 0.20
CA GLN A 302 13.83 -1.09 0.52
C GLN A 302 13.78 -2.62 0.57
N PHE A 303 14.61 -3.33 -0.20
CA PHE A 303 14.57 -4.79 -0.25
C PHE A 303 14.98 -5.46 1.07
N PRO A 304 16.18 -5.20 1.66
CA PRO A 304 16.51 -5.77 2.96
C PRO A 304 15.54 -5.32 4.05
N HIS A 305 15.03 -4.09 3.98
CA HIS A 305 14.03 -3.58 4.94
C HIS A 305 12.71 -4.37 4.86
N PHE A 306 12.07 -4.38 3.69
CA PHE A 306 10.75 -4.97 3.50
C PHE A 306 10.77 -6.50 3.49
N ASN A 307 11.80 -7.14 2.93
CA ASN A 307 11.89 -8.61 2.92
C ASN A 307 12.08 -9.15 4.34
N ALA A 308 12.87 -8.46 5.17
CA ALA A 308 13.05 -8.81 6.57
C ALA A 308 11.77 -8.59 7.40
N LEU A 309 11.07 -7.47 7.19
CA LEU A 309 9.77 -7.20 7.83
C LEU A 309 8.73 -8.25 7.45
N SER A 310 8.59 -8.50 6.14
CA SER A 310 7.57 -9.39 5.60
C SER A 310 7.80 -10.85 5.97
N TRP A 311 9.03 -11.24 6.35
CA TRP A 311 9.35 -12.56 6.89
C TRP A 311 8.62 -12.87 8.20
N ASN A 312 8.50 -11.86 9.07
CA ASN A 312 7.84 -11.97 10.36
C ASN A 312 6.31 -11.86 10.26
N LEU A 313 5.79 -11.37 9.14
CA LEU A 313 4.36 -11.13 8.90
C LEU A 313 3.76 -12.11 7.88
N ARG A 314 4.44 -13.22 7.58
CA ARG A 314 4.03 -14.16 6.53
C ARG A 314 2.65 -14.75 6.75
N GLU A 315 2.34 -15.14 7.99
CA GLU A 315 1.04 -15.69 8.34
C GLU A 315 -0.08 -14.65 8.14
N ASP A 316 0.13 -13.42 8.61
CA ASP A 316 -0.80 -12.31 8.39
C ASP A 316 -1.02 -12.04 6.89
N TYR A 317 0.06 -12.02 6.10
CA TYR A 317 -0.04 -11.84 4.65
C TYR A 317 -0.78 -12.99 3.96
N SER A 318 -0.54 -14.23 4.38
CA SER A 318 -1.24 -15.40 3.86
C SER A 318 -2.75 -15.33 4.16
N ARG A 319 -3.13 -14.99 5.40
CA ARG A 319 -4.55 -14.80 5.77
C ARG A 319 -5.21 -13.65 5.01
N GLY A 320 -4.47 -12.57 4.79
CA GLY A 320 -4.86 -11.46 3.94
C GLY A 320 -4.74 -11.75 2.44
N GLY A 321 -4.45 -12.99 2.03
CA GLY A 321 -4.28 -13.51 0.66
C GLY A 321 -3.25 -12.77 -0.21
N TYR A 322 -2.30 -12.09 0.40
CA TYR A 322 -1.25 -11.35 -0.28
C TYR A 322 -0.18 -12.28 -0.85
N ARG A 323 0.23 -12.02 -2.10
CA ARG A 323 1.27 -12.77 -2.82
C ARG A 323 2.65 -12.14 -2.60
N MET A 324 3.04 -12.02 -1.33
CA MET A 324 4.35 -11.48 -0.96
C MET A 324 5.46 -12.48 -1.27
N MET A 325 6.66 -11.99 -1.60
CA MET A 325 7.82 -12.84 -1.86
C MET A 325 8.14 -13.76 -0.68
N SER A 326 7.99 -13.26 0.55
CA SER A 326 8.18 -14.04 1.78
C SER A 326 7.22 -15.23 1.89
N VAL A 327 5.99 -15.13 1.33
CA VAL A 327 4.96 -16.18 1.36
C VAL A 327 5.14 -17.16 0.21
N ILE A 328 5.21 -16.64 -1.03
CA ILE A 328 5.18 -17.48 -2.24
C ILE A 328 6.55 -18.06 -2.58
N ASN A 329 7.64 -17.29 -2.38
CA ASN A 329 9.00 -17.76 -2.65
C ASN A 329 9.99 -17.29 -1.58
N PRO A 330 10.02 -17.95 -0.41
CA PRO A 330 10.88 -17.58 0.71
C PRO A 330 12.39 -17.59 0.37
N GLN A 331 12.82 -18.44 -0.57
CA GLN A 331 14.21 -18.49 -1.02
C GLN A 331 14.58 -17.23 -1.83
N MET A 332 13.70 -16.80 -2.73
CA MET A 332 13.87 -15.54 -3.47
C MET A 332 13.88 -14.33 -2.53
N CYS A 333 13.01 -14.32 -1.51
CA CYS A 333 12.94 -13.27 -0.48
C CYS A 333 14.33 -13.03 0.16
N ARG A 334 14.97 -14.11 0.58
CA ARG A 334 16.31 -14.09 1.18
C ARG A 334 17.42 -13.69 0.20
N ARG A 335 17.42 -14.26 -1.01
CA ARG A 335 18.42 -13.94 -2.05
C ARG A 335 18.36 -12.49 -2.49
N VAL A 336 17.16 -11.97 -2.71
CA VAL A 336 16.96 -10.57 -3.14
C VAL A 336 17.36 -9.61 -2.02
N ALA A 337 17.05 -9.92 -0.76
CA ALA A 337 17.49 -9.10 0.38
C ALA A 337 19.03 -8.97 0.41
N LEU A 338 19.75 -10.10 0.37
CA LEU A 338 21.22 -10.11 0.34
C LEU A 338 21.79 -9.37 -0.88
N ARG A 339 21.26 -9.65 -2.08
CA ARG A 339 21.71 -8.99 -3.32
C ARG A 339 21.62 -7.47 -3.22
N HIS A 340 20.55 -6.93 -2.65
CA HIS A 340 20.39 -5.49 -2.52
C HIS A 340 21.19 -4.89 -1.36
N CYS A 341 21.53 -5.65 -0.31
CA CYS A 341 22.56 -5.20 0.65
C CYS A 341 23.91 -4.98 -0.06
N LEU A 342 24.33 -5.93 -0.90
CA LEU A 342 25.57 -5.81 -1.66
C LEU A 342 25.50 -4.70 -2.72
N ALA A 343 24.34 -4.53 -3.35
CA ALA A 343 24.12 -3.44 -4.30
C ALA A 343 24.31 -2.05 -3.67
N LEU A 344 24.00 -1.88 -2.37
CA LEU A 344 24.23 -0.60 -1.68
C LEU A 344 25.72 -0.25 -1.59
N ILE A 345 26.62 -1.24 -1.50
CA ILE A 345 28.06 -1.00 -1.58
C ILE A 345 28.40 -0.45 -2.97
N GLY A 346 27.97 -1.14 -4.03
CA GLY A 346 28.22 -0.74 -5.42
C GLY A 346 27.62 0.63 -5.78
N LEU A 347 26.43 0.94 -5.29
CA LEU A 347 25.80 2.25 -5.48
C LEU A 347 26.54 3.35 -4.70
N SER A 348 27.06 3.03 -3.51
CA SER A 348 27.85 3.99 -2.74
C SER A 348 29.19 4.29 -3.42
N THR A 349 29.81 3.30 -4.06
CA THR A 349 31.04 3.50 -4.87
C THR A 349 30.78 4.19 -6.20
N LEU A 350 29.57 4.04 -6.76
CA LEU A 350 29.18 4.72 -8.00
C LEU A 350 28.94 6.22 -7.77
N ALA A 351 28.60 6.65 -6.55
CA ALA A 351 28.33 8.04 -6.23
C ALA A 351 29.45 9.04 -6.58
N PRO A 352 30.73 8.80 -6.23
CA PRO A 352 31.82 9.68 -6.65
C PRO A 352 32.17 9.56 -8.15
N VAL A 353 31.95 8.39 -8.78
CA VAL A 353 32.14 8.22 -10.23
C VAL A 353 31.18 9.10 -11.03
N LEU A 354 29.99 9.36 -10.48
CA LEU A 354 28.96 10.22 -11.05
C LEU A 354 29.04 11.68 -10.58
N ASP A 355 30.14 12.07 -9.91
CA ASP A 355 30.37 13.42 -9.39
C ASP A 355 29.29 13.93 -8.40
N VAL A 356 28.58 13.02 -7.73
CA VAL A 356 27.58 13.37 -6.70
C VAL A 356 28.23 13.59 -5.34
N THR A 357 29.24 12.78 -5.00
CA THR A 357 29.98 12.84 -3.75
C THR A 357 31.49 12.78 -3.96
N THR A 358 32.27 13.04 -2.91
CA THR A 358 33.71 12.82 -2.88
C THR A 358 34.05 11.34 -2.68
N TRP A 359 35.27 10.91 -3.06
CA TRP A 359 35.75 9.54 -2.84
C TRP A 359 35.85 9.12 -1.37
N THR A 360 35.77 10.08 -0.43
CA THR A 360 35.64 9.79 1.00
C THR A 360 34.32 9.09 1.34
N PHE A 361 33.24 9.35 0.59
CA PHE A 361 31.91 8.78 0.85
C PHE A 361 31.88 7.23 0.86
N PRO A 362 32.33 6.52 -0.19
CA PRO A 362 32.34 5.05 -0.15
C PRO A 362 33.24 4.49 0.94
N VAL A 363 34.34 5.18 1.30
CA VAL A 363 35.24 4.74 2.36
C VAL A 363 34.55 4.81 3.73
N ILE A 364 33.95 5.95 4.08
CA ILE A 364 33.31 6.13 5.39
C ILE A 364 31.96 5.38 5.52
N SER A 365 31.27 5.16 4.41
CA SER A 365 30.00 4.39 4.39
C SER A 365 30.23 2.87 4.32
N LEU A 366 31.45 2.42 4.05
CA LEU A 366 31.78 1.00 3.93
C LEU A 366 31.42 0.19 5.20
N PRO A 367 31.76 0.63 6.43
CA PRO A 367 31.45 -0.15 7.63
C PRO A 367 29.94 -0.41 7.81
N ILE A 368 29.10 0.61 7.60
CA ILE A 368 27.64 0.47 7.74
C ILE A 368 27.05 -0.41 6.62
N ASN A 369 27.60 -0.33 5.41
CA ASN A 369 27.18 -1.15 4.28
C ASN A 369 27.65 -2.61 4.41
N LEU A 370 28.84 -2.86 4.97
CA LEU A 370 29.32 -4.19 5.31
C LEU A 370 28.47 -4.80 6.43
N TYR A 371 28.10 -4.01 7.45
CA TYR A 371 27.28 -4.51 8.55
C TYR A 371 25.88 -4.93 8.09
N ILE A 372 25.17 -4.12 7.30
CA ILE A 372 23.87 -4.52 6.75
C ILE A 372 24.01 -5.70 5.78
N SER A 373 25.13 -5.82 5.06
CA SER A 373 25.43 -6.98 4.19
C SER A 373 25.69 -8.25 4.99
N TYR A 374 26.41 -8.16 6.10
CA TYR A 374 26.60 -9.27 7.04
C TYR A 374 25.27 -9.75 7.62
N LEU A 375 24.39 -8.84 8.04
CA LEU A 375 23.05 -9.20 8.52
C LEU A 375 22.17 -9.77 7.39
N GLY A 376 22.32 -9.25 6.16
CA GLY A 376 21.71 -9.80 4.96
C GLY A 376 22.14 -11.24 4.70
N TYR A 377 23.43 -11.53 4.86
CA TYR A 377 24.00 -12.86 4.71
C TYR A 377 23.50 -13.82 5.81
N ARG A 378 23.46 -13.36 7.07
CA ARG A 378 22.87 -14.13 8.17
C ARG A 378 21.40 -14.44 7.92
N PHE A 379 20.61 -13.48 7.45
CA PHE A 379 19.22 -13.73 7.08
C PHE A 379 19.08 -14.71 5.91
N TYR A 380 20.00 -14.63 4.95
CA TYR A 380 20.05 -15.58 3.84
C TYR A 380 20.30 -17.02 4.30
N ARG A 381 21.27 -17.21 5.21
CA ARG A 381 21.67 -18.51 5.75
C ARG A 381 20.70 -19.07 6.79
N ASP A 382 20.44 -18.30 7.85
CA ASP A 382 19.74 -18.76 9.05
C ASP A 382 18.21 -18.76 8.85
N ALA A 383 17.67 -17.80 8.08
CA ALA A 383 16.25 -17.72 7.71
C ALA A 383 15.23 -17.74 8.88
N ASP A 384 15.64 -17.30 10.06
CA ASP A 384 14.84 -17.35 11.28
C ASP A 384 14.20 -16.00 11.64
N ARG A 385 13.43 -15.99 12.74
CA ARG A 385 12.80 -14.78 13.28
C ARG A 385 13.82 -13.76 13.80
N SER A 386 14.96 -14.23 14.30
CA SER A 386 16.00 -13.40 14.94
C SER A 386 16.80 -12.61 13.90
N SER A 387 17.35 -13.30 12.91
CA SER A 387 18.10 -12.77 11.76
C SER A 387 17.27 -11.75 10.97
N SER A 388 16.01 -12.07 10.65
CA SER A 388 15.10 -11.12 9.99
C SER A 388 14.85 -9.87 10.84
N ARG A 389 14.58 -10.00 12.15
CA ARG A 389 14.40 -8.83 13.03
C ARG A 389 15.65 -7.96 13.08
N LYS A 390 16.83 -8.56 13.23
CA LYS A 390 18.11 -7.83 13.25
C LYS A 390 18.34 -7.05 11.94
N LEU A 391 18.11 -7.68 10.79
CA LEU A 391 18.21 -7.03 9.48
C LEU A 391 17.21 -5.87 9.33
N PHE A 392 15.95 -6.09 9.75
CA PHE A 392 14.93 -5.04 9.74
C PHE A 392 15.32 -3.85 10.62
N PHE A 393 15.73 -4.06 11.87
CA PHE A 393 16.14 -2.96 12.75
C PHE A 393 17.41 -2.27 12.25
N CYS A 394 18.36 -3.01 11.68
CA CYS A 394 19.54 -2.41 11.07
C CYS A 394 19.16 -1.48 9.90
N SER A 395 18.26 -1.92 9.04
CA SER A 395 17.82 -1.10 7.90
C SER A 395 17.20 0.25 8.32
N LEU A 396 16.54 0.33 9.48
CA LEU A 396 15.90 1.56 9.97
C LEU A 396 16.88 2.69 10.23
N TRP A 397 18.02 2.40 10.87
CA TRP A 397 19.05 3.41 11.13
C TRP A 397 20.09 3.52 10.01
N HIS A 398 20.27 2.46 9.20
CA HIS A 398 21.20 2.47 8.07
C HIS A 398 20.85 3.55 7.04
N LEU A 399 19.58 3.69 6.66
CA LEU A 399 19.17 4.70 5.67
C LEU A 399 19.47 6.15 6.10
N PRO A 400 19.00 6.64 7.25
CA PRO A 400 19.28 8.02 7.66
C PRO A 400 20.78 8.26 7.83
N MET A 401 21.54 7.27 8.34
CA MET A 401 23.00 7.37 8.41
C MET A 401 23.64 7.47 7.02
N LEU A 402 23.26 6.62 6.07
CA LEU A 402 23.81 6.63 4.72
C LEU A 402 23.51 7.96 4.01
N LEU A 403 22.27 8.47 4.11
CA LEU A 403 21.90 9.77 3.55
C LEU A 403 22.67 10.92 4.19
N LEU A 404 22.88 10.88 5.51
CA LEU A 404 23.68 11.88 6.22
C LEU A 404 25.14 11.87 5.75
N LEU A 405 25.77 10.69 5.66
CA LEU A 405 27.13 10.56 5.14
C LEU A 405 27.26 11.02 3.69
N MET A 406 26.23 10.79 2.88
CA MET A 406 26.20 11.24 1.50
C MET A 406 26.12 12.77 1.42
N PHE A 407 25.32 13.38 2.30
CA PHE A 407 25.21 14.83 2.41
C PHE A 407 26.50 15.49 2.90
N THR A 408 27.19 14.93 3.91
CA THR A 408 28.46 15.48 4.42
C THR A 408 29.60 15.34 3.41
N CYS A 409 29.54 14.34 2.54
CA CYS A 409 30.51 14.12 1.46
C CYS A 409 30.02 14.65 0.10
N LYS A 410 29.00 15.50 0.07
CA LYS A 410 28.48 16.10 -1.16
C LYS A 410 29.59 16.89 -1.87
N LYS A 411 29.71 16.72 -3.19
CA LYS A 411 30.68 17.48 -3.99
C LYS A 411 30.24 18.95 -4.08
N SER A 412 31.08 19.87 -3.61
CA SER A 412 30.86 21.31 -3.73
C SER A 412 31.43 21.81 -5.06
N TYR A 413 30.59 22.43 -5.89
CA TYR A 413 31.07 23.16 -7.06
C TYR A 413 31.46 24.58 -6.62
N PRO A 414 32.70 25.03 -6.88
CA PRO A 414 33.08 26.40 -6.58
C PRO A 414 32.18 27.36 -7.36
N LYS A 415 31.65 28.38 -6.67
CA LYS A 415 30.97 29.49 -7.35
C LYS A 415 32.03 30.16 -8.23
N ILE A 416 31.84 30.15 -9.55
CA ILE A 416 32.58 31.07 -10.41
C ILE A 416 32.08 32.46 -10.01
N SER A 417 32.88 33.17 -9.22
CA SER A 417 32.72 34.60 -8.98
C SER A 417 32.84 35.29 -10.33
N LYS A 418 31.75 35.93 -10.78
CA LYS A 418 31.82 36.98 -11.79
C LYS A 418 32.47 38.21 -11.16
N ASP A 419 33.77 38.10 -10.90
CA ASP A 419 34.67 39.23 -10.68
C ASP A 419 35.86 38.99 -11.62
N ASP A 420 35.63 39.24 -12.90
CA ASP A 420 36.66 39.70 -13.83
C ASP A 420 35.99 40.73 -14.73
N SER A 421 35.97 41.96 -14.23
CA SER A 421 35.84 43.15 -15.05
C SER A 421 36.96 43.18 -16.08
N GLY A 422 36.60 43.15 -17.36
CA GLY A 422 37.35 43.72 -18.48
C GLY A 422 38.85 43.42 -18.57
N THR A 423 39.22 42.49 -19.44
CA THR A 423 40.33 42.68 -20.41
C THR A 423 40.19 41.64 -21.52
N GLY A 424 40.58 42.05 -22.73
CA GLY A 424 40.13 41.50 -24.00
C GLY A 424 40.46 40.03 -24.31
N LEU A 425 39.76 39.56 -25.35
CA LEU A 425 39.93 38.30 -26.05
C LEU A 425 41.41 37.97 -26.32
N SER A 426 41.80 36.72 -26.06
CA SER A 426 42.85 36.04 -26.80
C SER A 426 42.23 34.90 -27.63
N PRO A 427 42.33 34.92 -28.98
CA PRO A 427 41.66 33.99 -29.88
C PRO A 427 42.44 32.67 -30.09
N GLU A 428 43.00 32.06 -29.05
CA GLU A 428 43.70 30.77 -29.15
C GLU A 428 42.98 29.57 -28.50
N ALA A 429 41.90 29.78 -27.75
CA ALA A 429 41.20 28.69 -27.07
C ALA A 429 40.13 27.95 -27.93
N LEU A 430 40.05 28.24 -29.23
CA LEU A 430 39.00 27.75 -30.14
C LEU A 430 39.49 26.77 -31.21
N LYS A 431 40.57 26.03 -30.92
CA LYS A 431 41.11 24.99 -31.83
C LYS A 431 41.17 23.57 -31.26
N LEU A 432 40.55 23.29 -30.12
CA LEU A 432 40.43 21.91 -29.60
C LEU A 432 39.07 21.64 -28.95
N VAL A 433 38.02 21.69 -29.78
CA VAL A 433 36.82 20.82 -29.72
C VAL A 433 36.42 20.60 -31.18
#